data_AF-A0A921LEL3-F1
#
_entry.id   AF-A0A921LEL3-F1
#
_cell.length_a   1.000
_cell.length_b   1.000
_cell.length_c   1.000
_cell.angle_alpha   90.00
_cell.angle_beta   90.00
_cell.angle_gamma   90.00
#
_symmetry.space_group_name_H-M   'P 1'
#
loop_
_entity.id
_entity.type
_entity.pdbx_description
1 polymer ?
#
loop_
_entity_poly.entity_id
_entity_poly.type
_entity_poly.pdbx_seq_one_letter_code
_entity_poly.pdbx_strand_id
1 'polypeptide(L)'
;VDGAIFSCNGIGNNHVDFAHAIEETEKRGVPTAVLSQCPAKDFVVQNDHLDGVICYYKALDRMDQPGDETKMLAENTVTETDARKALALLKLKMRKWEEKG
;
A
#
# COMPACT_ATOMS: atom_id res chain seq x y z
N VAL A 1 -3.39 -16.12 10.81
CA VAL A 1 -3.92 -14.91 10.15
C VAL A 1 -3.99 -15.25 8.68
N ASP A 2 -5.16 -15.15 8.05
CA ASP A 2 -5.36 -15.60 6.65
C ASP A 2 -4.87 -14.55 5.62
N GLY A 3 -4.68 -13.32 6.06
CA GLY A 3 -4.15 -12.21 5.28
C GLY A 3 -4.05 -10.95 6.12
N ALA A 4 -3.25 -9.98 5.69
CA ALA A 4 -3.04 -8.73 6.43
C ALA A 4 -3.24 -7.50 5.54
N ILE A 5 -3.77 -6.42 6.12
CA ILE A 5 -3.80 -5.11 5.49
C ILE A 5 -2.86 -4.18 6.26
N PHE A 6 -1.88 -3.62 5.56
CA PHE A 6 -0.97 -2.62 6.09
C PHE A 6 -1.42 -1.23 5.66
N SER A 7 -1.21 -0.23 6.51
CA SER A 7 -1.42 1.17 6.16
C SER A 7 -0.26 2.01 6.66
N CYS A 8 0.28 2.86 5.79
CA CYS A 8 1.33 3.81 6.13
C CYS A 8 0.99 5.18 5.54
N ASN A 9 1.26 6.22 6.32
CA ASN A 9 1.20 7.61 5.90
C ASN A 9 2.61 8.15 5.60
N GLY A 10 2.67 9.32 4.95
CA GLY A 10 3.93 9.97 4.62
C GLY A 10 4.54 9.49 3.30
N ILE A 11 5.69 10.07 2.95
CA ILE A 11 6.43 9.83 1.71
C ILE A 11 7.92 9.81 2.07
N GLY A 12 8.69 8.88 1.49
CA GLY A 12 10.14 8.79 1.72
C GLY A 12 10.53 7.74 2.75
N ASN A 13 11.46 8.08 3.66
CA ASN A 13 12.26 7.10 4.42
C ASN A 13 11.46 6.17 5.33
N ASN A 14 10.25 6.54 5.73
CA ASN A 14 9.32 5.66 6.45
C ASN A 14 9.00 4.37 5.67
N HIS A 15 9.15 4.39 4.34
CA HIS A 15 8.91 3.22 3.48
C HIS A 15 10.03 2.18 3.54
N VAL A 16 11.21 2.51 4.07
CA VAL A 16 12.33 1.55 4.21
C VAL A 16 11.90 0.38 5.10
N ASP A 17 11.46 0.68 6.31
CA ASP A 17 10.98 -0.33 7.26
C ASP A 17 9.67 -0.96 6.79
N PHE A 18 8.83 -0.17 6.11
CA PHE A 18 7.53 -0.63 5.62
C PHE A 18 7.66 -1.67 4.50
N ALA A 19 8.54 -1.45 3.52
CA ALA A 19 8.81 -2.39 2.44
C ALA A 19 9.35 -3.72 2.98
N HIS A 20 10.26 -3.67 3.96
CA HIS A 20 10.78 -4.86 4.62
C HIS A 20 9.69 -5.60 5.42
N ALA A 21 8.81 -4.88 6.13
CA ALA A 21 7.71 -5.50 6.86
C ALA A 21 6.73 -6.25 5.94
N ILE A 22 6.45 -5.68 4.76
CA ILE A 22 5.61 -6.33 3.73
C ILE A 22 6.28 -7.62 3.25
N GLU A 23 7.53 -7.53 2.80
CA GLU A 23 8.31 -8.67 2.28
C GLU A 23 8.41 -9.81 3.29
N GLU A 24 8.77 -9.49 4.53
CA GLU A 24 8.93 -10.48 5.59
C GLU A 24 7.58 -11.13 5.98
N THR A 25 6.48 -10.41 5.84
CA THR A 25 5.13 -10.96 6.06
C THR A 25 4.76 -11.94 4.95
N GLU A 26 5.00 -11.58 3.69
CA GLU A 26 4.68 -12.44 2.55
C GLU A 26 5.54 -13.70 2.51
N LYS A 27 6.84 -13.59 2.82
CA LYS A 27 7.74 -14.75 2.96
C LYS A 27 7.27 -15.76 4.01
N ARG A 28 6.52 -15.31 5.02
CA ARG A 28 5.94 -16.17 6.08
C ARG A 28 4.61 -16.81 5.68
N GLY A 29 4.17 -16.66 4.44
CA GLY A 29 2.94 -17.28 3.96
C GLY A 29 1.69 -16.46 4.26
N VAL A 30 1.81 -15.16 4.55
CA VAL A 30 0.66 -14.28 4.81
C VAL A 30 0.46 -13.31 3.64
N PRO A 31 -0.60 -13.46 2.83
CA PRO A 31 -0.92 -12.51 1.76
C PRO A 31 -1.16 -11.10 2.31
N THR A 32 -0.64 -10.08 1.62
CA THR A 32 -0.81 -8.69 2.06
C THR A 32 -1.49 -7.81 1.02
N ALA A 33 -2.27 -6.84 1.50
CA ALA A 33 -2.66 -5.64 0.74
C ALA A 33 -2.22 -4.41 1.53
N VAL A 34 -1.91 -3.32 0.83
CA VAL A 34 -1.21 -2.20 1.44
C VAL A 34 -1.84 -0.88 0.99
N LEU A 35 -2.12 0.01 1.94
CA LEU A 35 -2.52 1.38 1.69
C LEU A 35 -1.34 2.31 1.95
N SER A 36 -0.88 3.03 0.93
CA SER A 36 0.21 4.01 1.05
C SER A 36 -0.17 5.38 0.45
N GLN A 37 0.42 6.43 1.02
CA GLN A 37 0.32 7.79 0.49
C GLN A 37 1.24 8.02 -0.73
N CYS A 38 2.09 7.08 -1.12
CA CYS A 38 2.75 7.13 -2.43
C CYS A 38 2.62 5.78 -3.14
N PRO A 39 2.71 5.74 -4.49
CA PRO A 39 2.71 4.48 -5.20
C PRO A 39 3.98 3.69 -4.90
N ALA A 40 3.92 2.36 -4.99
CA ALA A 40 5.06 1.47 -4.70
C ALA A 40 6.35 1.87 -5.43
N LYS A 41 6.24 2.32 -6.69
CA LYS A 41 7.39 2.78 -7.49
C LYS A 41 8.20 3.93 -6.87
N ASP A 42 7.58 4.68 -5.95
CA ASP A 42 8.18 5.83 -5.28
C ASP A 42 8.67 5.47 -3.86
N PHE A 43 8.60 4.20 -3.47
CA PHE A 43 9.20 3.74 -2.21
C PHE A 43 10.73 3.79 -2.32
N VAL A 44 11.38 4.22 -1.24
CA VAL A 44 12.84 4.31 -1.15
C VAL A 44 13.52 2.94 -1.33
N VAL A 45 12.85 1.87 -0.90
CA VAL A 45 13.30 0.48 -1.06
C VAL A 45 12.25 -0.28 -1.86
N GLN A 46 12.71 -1.05 -2.84
CA GLN A 46 11.90 -1.91 -3.70
C GLN A 46 12.12 -3.38 -3.35
N ASN A 47 11.08 -4.20 -3.57
CA ASN A 47 11.18 -5.66 -3.52
C ASN A 47 10.04 -6.29 -4.36
N ASP A 48 10.07 -7.61 -4.51
CA ASP A 48 9.13 -8.35 -5.37
C ASP A 48 7.72 -8.52 -4.77
N HIS A 49 7.47 -7.99 -3.56
CA HIS A 49 6.23 -8.15 -2.80
C HIS A 49 5.37 -6.89 -2.74
N LEU A 50 5.72 -5.84 -3.49
CA LEU A 50 4.99 -4.55 -3.49
C LEU A 50 3.79 -4.51 -4.45
N ASP A 51 3.40 -5.62 -5.07
CA ASP A 51 2.24 -5.72 -5.96
C ASP A 51 0.90 -5.46 -5.25
N GLY A 52 0.87 -5.58 -3.93
CA GLY A 52 -0.28 -5.33 -3.07
C GLY A 52 -0.54 -3.85 -2.73
N VAL A 53 0.27 -2.92 -3.22
CA VAL A 53 0.21 -1.49 -2.83
C VAL A 53 -0.86 -0.72 -3.62
N ILE A 54 -1.74 -0.09 -2.86
CA ILE A 54 -2.77 0.84 -3.32
C ILE A 54 -2.39 2.23 -2.84
N CYS A 55 -2.14 3.13 -3.80
CA CYS A 55 -1.92 4.54 -3.52
C CYS A 55 -3.25 5.22 -3.21
N TYR A 56 -3.40 5.81 -2.03
CA TYR A 56 -4.58 6.60 -1.65
C TYR A 56 -4.38 8.12 -1.84
N TYR A 57 -3.25 8.54 -2.41
CA TYR A 57 -2.91 9.95 -2.59
C TYR A 57 -3.77 10.60 -3.69
N LYS A 58 -4.88 11.21 -3.28
CA LYS A 58 -5.92 11.73 -4.19
C LYS A 58 -5.49 12.97 -4.96
N ALA A 59 -4.57 13.75 -4.40
CA ALA A 59 -4.08 14.98 -5.01
C ALA A 59 -2.83 14.76 -5.88
N LEU A 60 -2.29 13.54 -5.96
CA LEU A 60 -1.03 13.23 -6.64
C LEU A 60 -1.00 13.77 -8.08
N ASP A 61 -2.08 13.59 -8.84
CA ASP A 61 -2.17 14.02 -10.25
C ASP A 61 -2.38 15.54 -10.42
N ARG A 62 -2.62 16.28 -9.33
CA ARG A 62 -2.85 17.74 -9.34
C ARG A 62 -1.65 18.53 -8.81
N MET A 63 -0.59 17.85 -8.37
CA MET A 63 0.60 18.49 -7.80
C MET A 63 1.70 18.65 -8.83
N ASP A 64 2.49 19.72 -8.68
CA ASP A 64 3.71 19.92 -9.45
C ASP A 64 4.82 18.97 -8.97
N GLN A 65 4.93 18.72 -7.66
CA GLN A 65 5.87 17.77 -7.08
C GLN A 65 5.20 16.81 -6.08
N PRO A 66 5.56 15.52 -6.06
CA PRO A 66 5.10 14.59 -5.04
C PRO A 66 5.49 15.06 -3.63
N GLY A 67 4.48 15.29 -2.79
CA GLY A 67 4.68 15.70 -1.39
C GLY A 67 4.45 17.18 -1.12
N ASP A 68 4.07 17.96 -2.13
CA ASP A 68 3.59 19.33 -1.93
C ASP A 68 2.35 19.36 -1.01
N GLU A 69 2.23 20.38 -0.16
CA GLU A 69 1.07 20.53 0.71
C GLU A 69 -0.12 21.12 -0.06
N THR A 70 -1.29 20.46 -0.01
CA THR A 70 -2.50 20.95 -0.70
C THR A 70 -3.23 22.06 0.03
N LYS A 71 -2.92 22.29 1.32
CA LYS A 71 -3.63 23.19 2.22
C LYS A 71 -5.12 22.84 2.38
N MET A 72 -5.53 21.64 1.98
CA MET A 72 -6.88 21.12 2.15
C MET A 72 -6.89 20.03 3.21
N LEU A 73 -7.63 20.26 4.29
CA LEU A 73 -7.75 19.32 5.39
C LEU A 73 -8.37 18.00 4.92
N ALA A 74 -7.76 16.88 5.31
CA ALA A 74 -8.25 15.51 5.07
C ALA A 74 -8.39 15.08 3.60
N GLU A 75 -7.91 15.86 2.64
CA GLU A 75 -8.04 15.53 1.21
C GLU A 75 -7.45 14.15 0.88
N ASN A 76 -6.32 13.80 1.51
CA ASN A 76 -5.63 12.54 1.30
C ASN A 76 -5.93 11.48 2.38
N THR A 77 -6.94 11.68 3.22
CA THR A 77 -7.32 10.69 4.24
C THR A 77 -7.92 9.44 3.60
N VAL A 78 -7.53 8.26 4.05
CA VAL A 78 -8.09 6.97 3.59
C VAL A 78 -9.62 7.00 3.66
N THR A 79 -10.28 6.59 2.58
CA THR A 79 -11.74 6.51 2.51
C THR A 79 -12.23 5.06 2.61
N GLU A 80 -13.54 4.90 2.80
CA GLU A 80 -14.18 3.58 2.73
C GLU A 80 -13.93 2.89 1.39
N THR A 81 -13.91 3.65 0.29
CA THR A 81 -13.61 3.11 -1.05
C THR A 81 -12.19 2.56 -1.12
N ASP A 82 -11.21 3.23 -0.51
CA ASP A 82 -9.82 2.77 -0.48
C ASP A 82 -9.68 1.49 0.35
N ALA A 83 -10.35 1.43 1.50
CA ALA A 83 -10.42 0.23 2.33
C ALA A 83 -11.08 -0.95 1.60
N ARG A 84 -12.17 -0.69 0.85
CA ARG A 84 -12.84 -1.72 0.03
C ARG A 84 -11.94 -2.23 -1.09
N LYS A 85 -11.16 -1.35 -1.74
CA LYS A 85 -10.15 -1.76 -2.74
C LYS A 85 -9.08 -2.65 -2.12
N ALA A 86 -8.54 -2.27 -0.96
CA ALA A 86 -7.55 -3.07 -0.23
C ALA A 86 -8.08 -4.45 0.15
N LEU A 87 -9.31 -4.52 0.67
CA LEU A 87 -9.96 -5.79 0.99
C LEU A 87 -10.19 -6.66 -0.24
N ALA A 88 -10.63 -6.06 -1.36
CA ALA A 88 -10.84 -6.80 -2.61
C ALA A 88 -9.52 -7.37 -3.16
N LEU A 89 -8.45 -6.58 -3.12
CA LEU A 89 -7.12 -7.00 -3.55
C LEU A 89 -6.57 -8.12 -2.67
N LEU A 90 -6.72 -8.01 -1.35
CA LEU A 90 -6.31 -9.06 -0.41
C LEU A 90 -7.04 -10.38 -0.72
N LYS A 91 -8.37 -10.34 -0.89
CA LYS A 91 -9.15 -11.53 -1.24
C LYS A 91 -8.74 -12.14 -2.58
N LEU A 92 -8.39 -11.32 -3.57
CA LEU A 92 -7.86 -11.81 -4.85
C LEU A 92 -6.50 -12.49 -4.67
N LYS A 93 -5.63 -11.92 -3.84
CA LYS A 93 -4.29 -12.46 -3.56
C LYS A 93 -4.39 -13.79 -2.81
N MET A 94 -5.24 -13.88 -1.79
CA MET A 94 -5.52 -15.12 -1.05
C MET A 94 -5.97 -16.26 -1.98
N ARG A 95 -6.97 -16.01 -2.85
CA ARG A 95 -7.43 -17.03 -3.82
C ARG A 95 -6.31 -17.54 -4.73
N LYS A 96 -5.48 -16.64 -5.26
CA LYS A 96 -4.34 -17.03 -6.12
C LYS A 96 -3.31 -17.89 -5.40
N TRP A 97 -3.20 -17.77 -4.08
CA TRP A 97 -2.27 -18.56 -3.28
C TRP A 97 -2.84 -19.94 -2.97
N GLU A 98 -4.15 -20.02 -2.68
CA GLU A 98 -4.86 -21.29 -2.55
C GLU A 98 -4.78 -22.13 -3.85
N GLU A 99 -4.87 -21.50 -5.02
CA GLU A 99 -4.74 -22.17 -6.32
C GLU A 99 -3.31 -22.66 -6.65
N LYS A 100 -2.28 -22.13 -5.96
CA LYS A 100 -0.87 -22.49 -6.18
C LYS A 100 -0.37 -23.59 -5.23
N GLY A 101 -1.09 -23.85 -4.14
CA GLY A 101 -0.80 -24.93 -3.18
C GLY A 101 -1.41 -26.25 -3.60
#